data_AF-A0A7K2X4X7-F1
#
_entry.id   AF-A0A7K2X4X7-F1
#
_cell.length_a   1.000
_cell.length_b   1.000
_cell.length_c   1.000
_cell.angle_alpha   90.00
_cell.angle_beta   90.00
_cell.angle_gamma   90.00
#
_symmetry.space_group_name_H-M   'P 1'
#
loop_
_entity.id
_entity.type
_entity.pdbx_description
1 polymer ?
#
loop_
_entity_poly.entity_id
_entity_poly.type
_entity_poly.pdbx_seq_one_letter_code
_entity_poly.pdbx_strand_id
1 'polypeptide(L)'
;RAVEIDTAYLKGNSAGWAALSVAAEGSEEWTEVLPRTRLQPDTNHRFVLDAPAVGSRVRIDIYPDGGISRLRLFGSLTEAGAARLTARHQELGG
;
A
#
# COMPACT_ATOMS: atom_id res chain seq x y z
N ARG A 1 -10.72 -0.19 6.13
CA ARG A 1 -9.68 0.75 5.63
C ARG A 1 -9.53 0.55 4.13
N ALA A 2 -8.97 1.51 3.37
CA ALA A 2 -8.96 1.43 1.91
C ALA A 2 -7.53 1.45 1.35
N VAL A 3 -7.35 0.76 0.23
CA VAL A 3 -6.18 0.83 -0.64
C VAL A 3 -6.59 1.43 -1.96
N GLU A 4 -5.75 2.28 -2.52
CA GLU A 4 -5.94 2.82 -3.85
C GLU A 4 -4.75 2.51 -4.75
N ILE A 5 -5.02 1.88 -5.88
CA ILE A 5 -4.04 1.59 -6.94
C ILE A 5 -4.47 2.37 -8.18
N ASP A 6 -3.70 3.39 -8.50
CA ASP A 6 -3.99 4.34 -9.57
C ASP A 6 -3.12 4.04 -10.77
N THR A 7 -3.75 3.80 -11.92
CA THR A 7 -3.10 3.56 -13.21
C THR A 7 -3.37 4.70 -14.20
N ALA A 8 -3.84 5.85 -13.73
CA ALA A 8 -4.13 7.02 -14.55
C ALA A 8 -2.98 7.35 -15.51
N TYR A 9 -3.32 7.74 -16.74
CA TYR A 9 -2.43 8.06 -17.85
C TYR A 9 -1.66 6.86 -18.45
N LEU A 10 -1.74 5.66 -17.87
CA LEU A 10 -1.15 4.45 -18.42
C LEU A 10 -2.21 3.68 -19.21
N LYS A 11 -2.29 3.95 -20.52
CA LYS A 11 -3.32 3.39 -21.42
C LYS A 11 -2.89 2.09 -22.11
N GLY A 12 -1.59 1.95 -22.38
CA GLY A 12 -1.02 0.80 -23.11
C GLY A 12 -0.02 -0.03 -22.33
N ASN A 13 0.44 0.46 -21.17
CA ASN A 13 1.52 -0.15 -20.38
C ASN A 13 1.22 -0.14 -18.87
N SER A 14 -0.05 -0.04 -18.46
CA SER A 14 -0.43 -0.21 -17.05
C SER A 14 -0.20 -1.66 -16.61
N ALA A 15 0.15 -1.85 -15.34
CA ALA A 15 0.12 -3.17 -14.72
C ALA A 15 -1.26 -3.82 -14.90
N GLY A 16 -1.32 -5.06 -15.39
CA GLY A 16 -2.58 -5.77 -15.59
C GLY A 16 -3.15 -6.38 -14.31
N TRP A 17 -2.28 -6.69 -13.35
CA TRP A 17 -2.64 -7.25 -12.05
C TRP A 17 -1.73 -6.70 -10.97
N ALA A 18 -2.26 -6.59 -9.75
CA ALA A 18 -1.46 -6.30 -8.57
C ALA A 18 -1.91 -7.11 -7.35
N ALA A 19 -0.99 -7.39 -6.44
CA ALA A 19 -1.24 -7.89 -5.10
C ALA A 19 -0.55 -6.98 -4.08
N LEU A 20 -1.06 -6.94 -2.84
CA LEU A 20 -0.43 -6.19 -1.75
C LEU A 20 -0.22 -7.09 -0.55
N SER A 21 0.96 -6.95 0.06
CA SER A 21 1.31 -7.60 1.31
C SER A 21 1.86 -6.60 2.30
N VAL A 22 1.68 -6.88 3.59
CA VAL A 22 2.13 -6.07 4.71
C VAL A 22 3.01 -6.91 5.62
N ALA A 23 4.07 -6.30 6.15
CA ALA A 23 4.92 -6.91 7.17
C ALA A 23 4.92 -6.05 8.43
N ALA A 24 4.83 -6.72 9.58
CA ALA A 24 4.96 -6.07 10.88
C ALA A 24 6.39 -5.53 11.10
N GLU A 25 6.52 -4.66 12.09
CA GLU A 25 7.82 -4.14 12.50
C GLU A 25 8.67 -5.27 13.09
N GLY A 26 9.89 -5.42 12.56
CA GLY A 26 10.81 -6.48 12.98
C GLY A 26 10.50 -7.89 12.46
N SER A 27 9.41 -8.08 11.69
CA SER A 27 9.04 -9.40 11.13
C SER A 27 9.38 -9.52 9.65
N GLU A 28 10.07 -10.57 9.21
CA GLU A 28 10.30 -10.82 7.78
C GLU A 28 9.12 -11.52 7.08
N GLU A 29 8.05 -11.83 7.82
CA GLU A 29 6.86 -12.47 7.29
C GLU A 29 5.93 -11.46 6.60
N TRP A 30 5.52 -11.79 5.38
CA TRP A 30 4.60 -10.99 4.58
C TRP A 30 3.20 -11.60 4.63
N THR A 31 2.23 -10.82 5.10
CA THR A 31 0.82 -11.19 5.09
C THR A 31 0.12 -10.51 3.92
N GLU A 32 -0.54 -11.30 3.07
CA GLU A 32 -1.34 -10.77 1.96
C GLU A 32 -2.56 -9.99 2.49
N VAL A 33 -2.77 -8.78 1.97
CA VAL A 33 -3.90 -7.91 2.34
C VAL A 33 -4.80 -7.58 1.15
N LEU A 34 -4.27 -7.66 -0.07
CA LEU A 34 -5.05 -7.63 -1.30
C LEU A 34 -4.55 -8.78 -2.18
N PRO A 35 -5.37 -9.81 -2.46
CA PRO A 35 -4.98 -10.89 -3.35
C PRO A 35 -4.73 -10.35 -4.76
N ARG A 36 -4.09 -11.16 -5.61
CA ARG A 36 -3.84 -10.80 -7.01
C ARG A 36 -5.15 -10.40 -7.71
N THR A 37 -5.28 -9.10 -7.95
CA THR A 37 -6.50 -8.45 -8.42
C THR A 37 -6.25 -7.80 -9.78
N ARG A 38 -7.22 -7.92 -10.69
CA ARG A 38 -7.14 -7.36 -12.03
C ARG A 38 -7.25 -5.84 -11.97
N LEU A 39 -6.39 -5.15 -12.71
CA LEU A 39 -6.46 -3.71 -12.90
C LEU A 39 -6.89 -3.39 -14.35
N GLN A 40 -7.46 -2.21 -14.52
CA GLN A 40 -7.83 -1.62 -15.80
C GLN A 40 -6.87 -0.47 -16.12
N PRO A 41 -6.50 -0.25 -17.40
CA PRO A 41 -5.73 0.92 -17.80
C PRO A 41 -6.43 2.24 -17.46
N ASP A 42 -5.66 3.31 -17.24
CA ASP A 42 -6.17 4.67 -17.02
C ASP A 42 -7.28 4.78 -15.95
N THR A 43 -7.18 3.97 -14.90
CA THR A 43 -8.25 3.80 -13.91
C THR A 43 -7.70 3.92 -12.48
N ASN A 44 -8.48 4.60 -11.64
CA ASN A 44 -8.29 4.63 -10.20
C ASN A 44 -9.07 3.49 -9.54
N HIS A 45 -8.38 2.53 -8.94
CA HIS A 45 -8.97 1.38 -8.27
C HIS A 45 -8.96 1.57 -6.77
N ARG A 46 -10.14 1.52 -6.14
CA ARG A 46 -10.27 1.62 -4.70
C ARG A 46 -10.80 0.31 -4.11
N PHE A 47 -10.01 -0.30 -3.25
CA PHE A 47 -10.33 -1.55 -2.58
C PHE A 47 -10.55 -1.30 -1.10
N VAL A 48 -11.69 -1.77 -0.57
CA VAL A 48 -11.91 -1.84 0.88
C VAL A 48 -11.34 -3.16 1.36
N LEU A 49 -10.52 -3.13 2.40
CA LEU A 49 -9.98 -4.35 3.02
C LEU A 49 -11.02 -4.99 3.92
N ASP A 50 -11.18 -6.31 3.80
CA ASP A 50 -12.11 -7.11 4.60
C ASP A 50 -11.72 -7.14 6.09
N ALA A 51 -10.42 -7.04 6.37
CA ALA A 51 -9.87 -6.98 7.72
C ALA A 51 -8.86 -5.83 7.87
N PRO A 52 -8.70 -5.26 9.08
CA PRO A 52 -7.63 -4.33 9.34
C PRO A 52 -6.27 -5.03 9.24
N ALA A 53 -5.32 -4.40 8.54
CA ALA A 53 -3.92 -4.81 8.52
C ALA A 53 -3.06 -3.80 9.30
N VAL A 54 -2.13 -4.32 10.09
CA VAL A 54 -1.17 -3.52 10.86
C VAL A 54 0.23 -3.90 10.40
N GLY A 55 1.01 -2.92 9.98
CA GLY A 55 2.41 -3.14 9.66
C GLY A 55 3.16 -1.84 9.41
N SER A 56 4.49 -1.98 9.30
CA SER A 56 5.41 -0.87 9.06
C SER A 56 5.98 -0.86 7.65
N ARG A 57 5.87 -1.98 6.93
CA ARG A 57 6.27 -2.12 5.53
C ARG A 57 5.13 -2.65 4.70
N VAL A 58 5.04 -2.16 3.47
CA VAL A 58 4.07 -2.62 2.47
C VAL A 58 4.83 -2.93 1.19
N ARG A 59 4.49 -4.06 0.57
CA ARG A 59 4.98 -4.47 -0.75
C ARG A 59 3.81 -4.53 -1.71
N ILE A 60 4.00 -3.94 -2.90
CA ILE A 60 3.12 -4.12 -4.04
C ILE A 60 3.85 -4.99 -5.07
N ASP A 61 3.19 -6.06 -5.49
CA ASP A 61 3.67 -6.94 -6.55
C ASP A 61 2.78 -6.71 -7.79
N ILE A 62 3.37 -6.41 -8.95
CA ILE A 62 2.64 -6.23 -10.22
C ILE A 62 2.96 -7.37 -11.19
N TYR A 63 2.00 -7.75 -12.03
CA TYR A 63 2.15 -8.91 -12.92
C TYR A 63 1.63 -8.66 -14.35
N PRO A 64 2.34 -9.13 -15.39
CA PRO A 64 3.74 -9.60 -15.34
C PRO A 64 4.73 -8.43 -15.11
N ASP A 65 4.37 -7.25 -15.58
CA ASP A 65 5.10 -5.98 -15.49
C ASP A 65 4.13 -4.84 -15.85
N GLY A 66 4.66 -3.62 -16.00
CA GLY A 66 3.91 -2.42 -16.36
C GLY A 66 4.07 -1.29 -15.35
N GLY A 67 3.26 -0.25 -15.50
CA GLY A 67 3.28 0.92 -14.63
C GLY A 67 2.10 0.97 -13.66
N ILE A 68 2.34 1.61 -12.53
CA ILE A 68 1.32 2.23 -11.69
C ILE A 68 1.69 3.70 -11.53
N SER A 69 0.69 4.57 -11.49
CA SER A 69 0.92 6.01 -11.32
C SER A 69 1.06 6.36 -9.85
N ARG A 70 0.17 5.82 -8.99
CA ARG A 70 0.23 6.02 -7.54
C ARG A 70 -0.29 4.80 -6.78
N LEU A 71 0.27 4.59 -5.59
CA LEU A 71 -0.26 3.73 -4.55
C LEU A 71 -0.61 4.62 -3.34
N ARG A 72 -1.85 4.52 -2.85
CA ARG A 72 -2.27 5.20 -1.61
C ARG A 72 -2.79 4.17 -0.61
N LEU A 73 -2.32 4.26 0.63
CA LEU A 73 -2.68 3.35 1.71
C LEU A 73 -3.37 4.15 2.81
N PHE A 74 -4.68 3.97 2.95
CA PHE A 74 -5.47 4.73 3.92
C PHE A 74 -5.57 3.98 5.24
N GLY A 75 -4.98 4.54 6.29
CA GLY A 75 -5.08 4.04 7.64
C GLY A 75 -4.84 5.11 8.69
N SER A 76 -4.81 4.69 9.94
CA SER A 76 -4.36 5.49 11.07
C SER A 76 -3.10 4.87 11.67
N LEU A 77 -2.31 5.70 12.32
CA LEU A 77 -1.20 5.24 13.16
C LEU A 77 -1.75 4.41 14.33
N THR A 78 -0.96 3.44 14.76
CA THR A 78 -1.11 2.81 16.08
C THR A 78 -0.59 3.77 17.15
N GLU A 79 -0.88 3.53 18.42
CA GLU A 79 -0.33 4.33 19.53
C GLU A 79 1.21 4.34 19.50
N ALA A 80 1.83 3.17 19.33
CA ALA A 80 3.28 3.04 19.19
C ALA A 80 3.81 3.79 17.95
N GLY A 81 3.09 3.75 16.83
CA GLY A 81 3.45 4.48 15.62
C GLY A 81 3.37 6.00 15.80
N ALA A 82 2.33 6.50 16.48
CA ALA A 82 2.18 7.91 16.81
C ALA A 82 3.27 8.40 17.77
N ALA A 83 3.60 7.60 18.79
CA ALA A 83 4.68 7.90 19.73
C ALA A 83 6.03 8.03 19.01
N ARG A 84 6.37 7.08 18.11
CA ARG A 84 7.60 7.15 17.32
C ARG A 84 7.65 8.34 16.38
N LEU A 85 6.56 8.64 15.69
CA LEU A 85 6.49 9.81 14.80
C LEU A 85 6.73 11.11 15.60
N THR A 86 6.12 11.22 16.78
CA THR A 86 6.29 12.36 17.68
C THR A 86 7.74 12.49 18.15
N ALA A 87 8.36 11.40 18.60
CA ALA A 87 9.76 11.40 19.02
C ALA A 87 10.69 11.85 17.87
N ARG A 88 10.51 11.30 16.67
CA ARG A 88 11.29 11.68 15.49
C ARG A 88 11.11 13.16 15.11
N HIS A 89 9.88 13.69 15.23
CA HIS A 89 9.61 15.10 14.96
C HIS A 89 10.36 16.01 15.95
N GLN A 90 10.37 15.66 17.23
CA GLN A 90 11.12 16.38 18.27
C GLN A 90 12.64 16.33 18.02
N GLU A 91 13.17 15.17 17.64
CA GLU A 91 14.60 14.99 17.30
C GLU A 91 15.04 15.86 16.12
N LEU A 92 14.15 16.07 15.13
CA LEU A 92 14.44 16.86 13.94
C LEU A 92 14.23 18.37 14.13
N GLY A 93 13.89 18.81 15.34
CA GLY A 93 13.85 20.24 15.70
C GLY A 93 12.48 20.90 15.62
N GLY A 94 11.41 20.15 15.32
CA GLY A 94 10.04 20.67 15.24
C GLY A 94 9.68 21.31 13.91
#